data_AF-A0AAW9J6V0-F1
#
_entry.id   AF-A0AAW9J6V0-F1
#
_cell.length_a   1.000
_cell.length_b   1.000
_cell.length_c   1.000
_cell.angle_alpha   90.00
_cell.angle_beta   90.00
_cell.angle_gamma   90.00
#
_symmetry.space_group_name_H-M   'P 1'
#
loop_
_entity.id
_entity.type
_entity.pdbx_description
1 polymer ?
#
loop_
_entity_poly.entity_id
_entity_poly.type
_entity_poly.pdbx_seq_one_letter_code
_entity_poly.pdbx_strand_id
1 'polypeptide(L)' 'LVIDGHNIEEIINAIDKAKNCKGKPTAVICNTIKGKGVSFMENQAAWHGTAPSKEQCEQALAEIGGNN' A
#
# COMPACT_ATOMS: atom_id res chain seq x y z
N LEU A 1 15.12 7.34 3.94
CA LEU A 1 14.15 8.19 3.19
C LEU A 1 12.77 7.92 3.78
N VAL A 2 11.93 8.93 3.97
CA VAL A 2 10.54 8.75 4.41
C VAL A 2 9.66 9.30 3.29
N ILE A 3 8.68 8.52 2.85
CA ILE A 3 7.82 8.85 1.71
C ILE A 3 6.36 8.44 1.98
N ASP A 4 5.43 9.00 1.21
CA ASP A 4 4.10 8.42 1.05
C ASP A 4 4.19 7.15 0.19
N GLY A 5 3.83 6.01 0.80
CA GLY A 5 3.84 4.70 0.14
C GLY A 5 2.71 4.49 -0.86
N HIS A 6 1.79 5.45 -1.00
CA HIS A 6 0.74 5.47 -2.03
C HIS A 6 1.00 6.51 -3.13
N ASN A 7 2.12 7.22 -3.06
CA ASN A 7 2.53 8.18 -4.09
C ASN A 7 3.60 7.55 -5.00
N ILE A 8 3.21 7.22 -6.23
CA ILE A 8 4.09 6.57 -7.21
C ILE A 8 5.32 7.43 -7.53
N GLU A 9 5.18 8.74 -7.63
CA GLU A 9 6.30 9.64 -7.94
C GLU A 9 7.33 9.64 -6.81
N GLU A 10 6.88 9.67 -5.55
CA GLU A 10 7.79 9.61 -4.40
C GLU A 10 8.52 8.26 -4.31
N ILE A 11 7.85 7.16 -4.64
CA ILE A 11 8.46 5.83 -4.69
C ILE A 11 9.55 5.78 -5.77
N ILE A 12 9.26 6.23 -6.99
CA ILE A 12 10.23 6.28 -8.09
C ILE A 12 11.45 7.11 -7.68
N ASN A 13 11.23 8.32 -7.16
CA ASN A 13 12.28 9.21 -6.71
C ASN A 13 13.13 8.61 -5.56
N ALA A 14 12.50 7.89 -4.63
CA ALA A 14 13.20 7.23 -3.53
C ALA A 14 14.07 6.06 -4.02
N ILE A 15 13.59 5.29 -4.99
CA ILE A 15 14.34 4.20 -5.62
C ILE A 15 15.56 4.76 -6.36
N ASP A 16 15.40 5.84 -7.13
CA ASP A 16 16.51 6.44 -7.87
C ASP A 16 17.58 7.01 -6.92
N LYS A 17 17.16 7.64 -5.82
CA LYS A 17 18.08 8.05 -4.74
C LYS A 17 18.82 6.85 -4.13
N ALA A 18 18.12 5.74 -3.89
CA ALA A 18 18.71 4.53 -3.33
C ALA A 18 19.76 3.91 -4.29
N LYS A 19 19.47 3.83 -5.59
CA LYS A 19 20.41 3.33 -6.62
C LYS A 19 21.70 4.15 -6.71
N ASN A 20 21.59 5.45 -6.50
CA ASN A 20 22.70 6.39 -6.53
C ASN A 20 23.50 6.44 -5.22
N CYS A 21 22.97 5.90 -4.11
CA CYS A 21 23.70 5.79 -2.85
C CYS A 21 24.77 4.68 -2.94
N LYS A 22 26.05 5.03 -2.77
CA LYS A 22 27.18 4.10 -2.76
C LYS A 22 27.80 3.99 -1.36
N GLY A 23 28.44 2.87 -1.07
CA GLY A 23 29.19 2.66 0.18
C GLY A 23 28.35 2.33 1.42
N LYS A 24 27.02 2.23 1.30
CA LYS A 24 26.11 1.82 2.39
C LYS A 24 24.74 1.37 1.86
N PRO A 25 24.00 0.53 2.60
CA PRO A 25 22.62 0.22 2.28
C PRO A 25 21.70 1.44 2.44
N THR A 26 20.56 1.41 1.76
CA THR A 26 19.48 2.41 1.89
C THR A 26 18.21 1.76 2.40
N ALA A 27 17.60 2.36 3.42
CA ALA A 27 16.24 2.03 3.84
C ALA A 27 15.27 3.15 3.44
N VAL A 28 14.13 2.75 2.85
CA VAL A 28 13.01 3.64 2.52
C VAL A 28 11.84 3.26 3.43
N ILE A 29 11.39 4.21 4.23
CA ILE A 29 10.25 4.06 5.13
C ILE A 29 9.02 4.58 4.38
N CYS A 30 8.16 3.67 3.95
CA CYS A 30 6.93 3.99 3.23
C CYS A 30 5.78 4.10 4.22
N ASN A 31 5.26 5.32 4.41
CA ASN A 31 4.05 5.53 5.18
C ASN A 31 2.86 5.02 4.36
N THR A 32 2.17 3.99 4.84
CA THR A 32 1.06 3.34 4.12
C THR A 32 -0.18 3.27 5.00
N ILE A 33 -1.28 2.85 4.38
CA ILE A 33 -2.57 2.57 5.02
C ILE A 33 -2.78 1.08 4.78
N LYS A 34 -2.87 0.31 5.87
CA LYS A 34 -3.16 -1.12 5.76
C LYS A 34 -4.57 -1.29 5.21
N GLY A 35 -4.75 -2.11 4.16
CA GLY A 35 -6.05 -2.28 3.50
C GLY A 35 -6.46 -1.11 2.60
N LYS A 36 -5.49 -0.29 2.14
CA LYS A 36 -5.74 0.87 1.27
C LYS A 36 -6.69 0.53 0.12
N GLY A 37 -7.69 1.39 -0.10
CA GLY A 37 -8.63 1.27 -1.21
C GLY A 37 -9.90 0.48 -0.91
N VAL A 38 -9.95 -0.23 0.23
CA VAL A 38 -11.17 -0.88 0.71
C VAL A 38 -11.58 -0.27 2.04
N SER A 39 -12.69 0.45 2.05
CA SER A 39 -13.16 1.33 3.13
C SER A 39 -13.21 0.64 4.49
N PHE A 40 -13.73 -0.59 4.54
CA PHE A 40 -13.84 -1.37 5.78
C PHE A 40 -12.55 -2.09 6.19
N MET A 41 -11.51 -2.08 5.33
CA MET A 41 -10.20 -2.66 5.62
C MET A 41 -9.16 -1.60 6.02
N GLU A 42 -9.35 -0.33 5.64
CA GLU A 42 -8.39 0.73 5.94
C GLU A 42 -8.12 0.90 7.45
N ASN A 43 -6.85 0.76 7.82
CA ASN A 43 -6.33 0.86 9.19
C ASN A 43 -6.98 -0.10 10.21
N GLN A 44 -7.50 -1.23 9.74
CA GLN A 44 -8.12 -2.22 10.60
C GLN A 44 -7.19 -3.41 10.88
N ALA A 45 -6.93 -3.68 12.16
CA ALA A 45 -6.03 -4.77 12.57
C ALA A 45 -6.57 -6.15 12.18
N ALA A 46 -7.89 -6.37 12.31
CA ALA A 46 -8.58 -7.63 12.03
C ALA A 46 -8.34 -8.14 10.60
N TRP A 47 -8.13 -7.25 9.65
CA TRP A 47 -7.86 -7.58 8.25
C TRP A 47 -6.39 -7.94 7.96
N HIS A 48 -5.62 -8.35 8.97
CA HIS A 48 -4.25 -8.86 8.73
C HIS A 48 -4.24 -10.21 8.01
N GLY A 49 -5.13 -11.11 8.40
CA GLY A 49 -5.20 -12.48 7.90
C GLY A 49 -6.61 -13.05 7.83
N THR A 50 -7.62 -12.19 7.97
CA THR A 50 -9.03 -12.58 7.87
C THR A 50 -9.46 -12.48 6.41
N ALA A 51 -10.02 -13.55 5.86
CA ALA A 51 -10.62 -13.54 4.53
C ALA A 51 -11.97 -12.81 4.54
N PRO A 52 -12.30 -12.01 3.52
CA PRO A 52 -13.62 -11.38 3.41
C PRO A 52 -14.71 -12.42 3.14
N SER A 53 -15.93 -12.15 3.62
CA SER A 53 -17.12 -12.86 3.16
C SER A 53 -17.38 -12.62 1.68
N LYS A 54 -18.34 -13.33 1.09
CA LYS A 54 -18.76 -13.10 -0.29
C LYS A 54 -19.25 -11.67 -0.49
N GLU A 55 -20.09 -11.17 0.41
CA GLU A 55 -20.64 -9.81 0.34
C GLU A 55 -19.54 -8.75 0.50
N GLN A 56 -18.59 -8.96 1.41
CA GLN A 56 -17.44 -8.07 1.61
C GLN A 56 -16.50 -8.07 0.40
N CYS A 57 -16.34 -9.22 -0.26
CA CYS A 57 -15.57 -9.34 -1.49
C CYS A 57 -16.21 -8.52 -2.64
N GLU A 58 -17.53 -8.68 -2.83
CA GLU A 58 -18.29 -7.91 -3.83
C GLU A 58 -18.19 -6.40 -3.56
N GLN A 59 -18.30 -5.97 -2.30
CA GLN A 59 -18.09 -4.58 -1.92
C GLN A 59 -16.67 -4.09 -2.23
N ALA A 60 -15.65 -4.85 -1.81
CA ALA A 60 -14.25 -4.47 -2.01
C ALA A 60 -13.91 -4.33 -3.51
N LEU A 61 -14.40 -5.25 -4.35
CA LEU A 61 -14.21 -5.20 -5.80
C LEU A 61 -14.84 -3.95 -6.42
N ALA A 62 -16.06 -3.61 -5.99
CA ALA A 62 -16.73 -2.39 -6.44
C ALA A 62 -15.95 -1.11 -6.06
N GLU A 63 -15.36 -1.07 -4.86
CA GLU A 63 -14.58 0.08 -4.38
C GLU A 63 -13.25 0.27 -5.13
N ILE A 64 -12.58 -0.81 -5.54
CA ILE A 64 -11.29 -0.75 -6.24
C ILE A 64 -11.42 -0.79 -7.78
N GLY A 65 -12.64 -0.74 -8.30
CA GLY A 65 -12.91 -0.74 -9.75
C GLY A 65 -12.68 -2.10 -10.43
N GLY A 66 -12.66 -3.18 -9.64
CA GLY A 66 -12.62 -4.55 -10.15
C GLY A 66 -14.00 -4.96 -10.65
N ASN A 67 -14.34 -4.59 -11.88
CA ASN A 67 -15.53 -5.15 -12.54
C ASN A 67 -15.22 -6.59 -12.98
N ASN A 68 -16.05 -7.56 -12.57
CA ASN A 68 -16.05 -8.92 -13.11
C ASN A 68 -16.77 -8.96 -14.47
#